data_AF-A0A2G6P0H5-F1
#
_entry.id   AF-A0A2G6P0H5-F1
#
_cell.length_a   1.000
_cell.length_b   1.000
_cell.length_c   1.000
_cell.angle_alpha   90.00
_cell.angle_beta   90.00
_cell.angle_gamma   90.00
#
_symmetry.space_group_name_H-M   'P 1'
#
loop_
_entity.id
_entity.type
_entity.pdbx_description
1 polymer ?
#
loop_
_entity_poly.entity_id
_entity_poly.type
_entity_poly.pdbx_seq_one_letter_code
_entity_poly.pdbx_strand_id
1 'polypeptide(L)'
;MKLLLKVIIQILFIFFVSCTSFQNLSQKKAKILDFYFTDQYDNRIKEYDPLGINQKYIYLVLVTENAVGKKVTLEIFDEPEDTGFIYEGKYIYGKIDFKIQQDKQKLKLYIYDEKNRKHRHLKKKAL
;
A
#
# COMPACT_ATOMS: atom_id res chain seq x y z
N MET A 1 -40.48 12.95 45.19
CA MET A 1 -39.27 12.08 45.19
C MET A 1 -39.43 10.78 44.40
N LYS A 2 -40.54 10.02 44.54
CA LYS A 2 -40.71 8.71 43.86
C LYS A 2 -40.81 8.76 42.33
N LEU A 3 -41.23 9.89 41.74
CA LEU A 3 -41.37 10.05 40.29
C LEU A 3 -40.02 10.26 39.59
N LEU A 4 -39.17 11.12 40.17
CA LEU A 4 -37.81 11.42 39.66
C LEU A 4 -36.91 10.18 39.64
N LEU A 5 -37.02 9.33 40.68
CA LEU A 5 -36.25 8.09 40.75
C LEU A 5 -36.63 7.09 39.64
N LYS A 6 -37.92 7.02 39.27
CA LYS A 6 -38.38 6.14 38.17
C LYS A 6 -37.87 6.59 36.81
N VAL A 7 -37.81 7.90 36.57
CA VAL A 7 -37.32 8.47 35.30
C VAL A 7 -35.81 8.21 35.13
N ILE A 8 -35.03 8.35 36.21
CA ILE A 8 -33.58 8.09 36.17
C ILE A 8 -33.28 6.61 35.87
N ILE A 9 -34.06 5.68 36.43
CA ILE A 9 -33.90 4.24 36.17
C ILE A 9 -34.23 3.89 34.71
N GLN A 10 -35.24 4.52 34.11
CA GLN A 10 -35.59 4.30 32.70
C GLN A 10 -34.52 4.84 31.73
N ILE A 11 -33.89 5.98 32.03
CA ILE A 11 -32.81 6.54 31.20
C ILE A 11 -31.55 5.64 31.26
N LEU A 12 -31.27 5.05 32.42
CA LEU A 12 -30.12 4.14 32.58
C LEU A 12 -30.26 2.86 31.73
N PHE A 13 -31.48 2.35 31.57
CA PHE A 13 -31.74 1.13 30.79
C PHE A 13 -31.54 1.32 29.28
N ILE A 14 -31.81 2.52 28.76
CA ILE A 14 -31.64 2.83 27.33
C ILE A 14 -30.15 2.93 26.96
N PHE A 15 -29.29 3.35 27.90
CA PHE A 15 -27.85 3.45 27.67
C PHE A 15 -27.14 2.08 27.55
N PHE A 16 -27.68 1.02 28.16
CA PHE A 16 -27.05 -0.30 28.13
C PHE A 16 -27.34 -1.10 26.86
N VAL A 17 -28.41 -0.80 26.11
CA VAL A 17 -28.78 -1.54 24.90
C VAL A 17 -27.97 -1.11 23.67
N SER A 18 -27.34 0.07 23.71
CA SER A 18 -26.61 0.63 22.56
C SER A 18 -25.21 0.04 22.35
N CYS A 19 -24.72 -0.85 23.23
CA CYS A 19 -23.31 -1.29 23.22
C CYS A 19 -23.07 -2.69 22.63
N THR A 20 -24.09 -3.41 22.17
CA THR A 20 -23.95 -4.83 21.76
C THR A 20 -23.85 -5.07 20.25
N SER A 21 -23.77 -4.02 19.44
CA SER A 21 -23.72 -4.17 17.96
C SER A 21 -22.31 -4.03 17.37
N PHE A 22 -21.26 -4.46 18.09
CA PHE A 22 -19.99 -4.77 17.43
C PHE A 22 -20.13 -6.14 16.75
N GLN A 23 -20.84 -6.13 15.61
CA GLN A 23 -20.92 -7.29 14.74
C GLN A 23 -19.49 -7.72 14.40
N ASN A 24 -19.20 -8.99 14.67
CA ASN A 24 -18.03 -9.68 14.15
C ASN A 24 -18.02 -9.51 12.63
N LEU A 25 -17.31 -8.50 12.13
CA LEU A 25 -16.90 -8.46 10.75
C LEU A 25 -16.05 -9.71 10.56
N SER A 26 -16.64 -10.72 9.92
CA SER A 26 -15.90 -11.84 9.35
C SER A 26 -14.68 -11.26 8.65
N GLN A 27 -13.51 -11.37 9.27
CA GLN A 27 -12.26 -10.86 8.72
C GLN A 27 -11.94 -11.73 7.50
N LYS A 28 -12.52 -11.36 6.36
CA LYS A 28 -12.12 -11.88 5.06
C LYS A 28 -10.60 -11.73 4.98
N LYS A 29 -9.92 -12.83 4.63
CA LYS A 29 -8.46 -12.85 4.54
C LYS A 29 -8.01 -11.85 3.48
N ALA A 30 -7.00 -11.03 3.84
CA ALA A 30 -6.36 -10.11 2.91
C ALA A 30 -5.69 -10.89 1.78
N LYS A 31 -5.84 -10.41 0.53
CA LYS A 31 -5.23 -11.03 -0.66
C LYS A 31 -4.66 -9.96 -1.58
N ILE A 32 -3.54 -10.27 -2.21
CA ILE A 32 -3.05 -9.57 -3.39
C ILE A 32 -3.60 -10.34 -4.60
N LEU A 33 -4.39 -9.67 -5.43
CA LEU A 33 -5.04 -10.26 -6.59
C LEU A 33 -4.16 -10.15 -7.84
N ASP A 34 -3.52 -9.00 -8.02
CA ASP A 34 -2.65 -8.70 -9.17
C ASP A 34 -1.69 -7.56 -8.82
N PHE A 35 -0.56 -7.51 -9.53
CA PHE A 35 0.30 -6.34 -9.57
C PHE A 35 0.92 -6.20 -10.97
N TYR A 36 1.09 -4.96 -11.42
CA TYR A 36 1.65 -4.67 -12.73
C TYR A 36 2.23 -3.26 -12.79
N PHE A 37 3.08 -3.02 -13.79
CA PHE A 37 3.66 -1.71 -14.04
C PHE A 37 2.86 -0.94 -15.10
N THR A 38 2.75 0.37 -14.92
CA THR A 38 2.28 1.29 -15.95
C THR A 38 3.24 2.45 -16.15
N ASP A 39 3.20 3.04 -17.34
CA ASP A 39 3.84 4.31 -17.62
C ASP A 39 3.06 5.49 -16.98
N GLN A 40 3.54 6.71 -17.22
CA GLN A 40 2.87 7.93 -16.75
C GLN A 40 1.49 8.20 -17.37
N TYR A 41 1.12 7.46 -18.42
CA TYR A 41 -0.15 7.58 -19.16
C TYR A 41 -1.08 6.39 -18.92
N ASP A 42 -0.80 5.57 -17.91
CA ASP A 42 -1.56 4.35 -17.55
C ASP A 42 -1.52 3.21 -18.57
N ASN A 43 -0.57 3.24 -19.52
CA ASN A 43 -0.33 2.10 -20.39
C ASN A 43 0.45 1.02 -19.64
N ARG A 44 -0.03 -0.22 -19.69
CA ARG A 44 0.64 -1.36 -19.04
C ARG A 44 1.98 -1.64 -19.70
N ILE A 45 3.04 -1.68 -18.91
CA ILE A 45 4.39 -2.05 -19.33
C ILE A 45 4.47 -3.57 -19.28
N LYS A 46 4.66 -4.22 -20.45
CA LYS A 46 4.72 -5.68 -20.57
C LYS A 46 6.15 -6.21 -20.40
N GLU A 47 7.11 -5.48 -20.94
CA GLU A 47 8.54 -5.75 -20.81
C GLU A 47 9.18 -4.46 -20.30
N TYR A 48 9.86 -4.56 -19.16
CA TYR A 48 10.59 -3.43 -18.62
C TYR A 48 11.91 -3.34 -19.37
N ASP A 49 11.99 -2.41 -20.33
CA ASP A 49 13.24 -2.05 -20.98
C ASP A 49 13.75 -0.71 -20.39
N PRO A 50 14.69 -0.72 -19.44
CA PRO A 50 15.23 0.50 -18.86
C PRO A 50 16.00 1.38 -19.84
N LEU A 51 16.42 0.85 -21.01
CA LEU A 51 17.11 1.61 -22.05
C LEU A 51 16.13 2.23 -23.06
N GLY A 52 14.98 1.60 -23.28
CA GLY A 52 13.92 2.08 -24.19
C GLY A 52 12.93 3.07 -23.55
N ILE A 53 12.84 3.10 -22.23
CA ILE A 53 11.89 3.95 -21.50
C ILE A 53 12.54 5.32 -21.20
N ASN A 54 12.27 6.33 -22.03
CA ASN A 54 12.62 7.73 -21.74
C ASN A 54 11.66 8.34 -20.69
N GLN A 55 11.57 7.71 -19.52
CA GLN A 55 10.73 8.17 -18.41
C GLN A 55 11.54 8.23 -17.12
N LYS A 56 11.21 9.17 -16.24
CA LYS A 56 11.89 9.33 -14.94
C LYS A 56 11.30 8.43 -13.86
N TYR A 57 10.08 7.94 -14.07
CA TYR A 57 9.36 7.10 -13.12
C TYR A 57 8.34 6.24 -13.86
N ILE A 58 7.95 5.16 -13.20
CA ILE A 58 6.82 4.29 -13.55
C ILE A 58 5.87 4.17 -12.36
N TYR A 59 4.71 3.58 -12.55
CA TYR A 59 3.81 3.24 -11.46
C TYR A 59 3.75 1.72 -11.28
N LEU A 60 3.87 1.26 -10.04
CA LEU A 60 3.46 -0.07 -9.62
C LEU A 60 2.00 0.00 -9.20
N VAL A 61 1.13 -0.65 -9.95
CA VAL A 61 -0.29 -0.78 -9.66
C VAL A 61 -0.51 -2.10 -8.92
N LEU A 62 -1.20 -2.02 -7.78
CA LEU A 62 -1.57 -3.16 -6.95
C LEU A 62 -3.08 -3.27 -6.87
N VAL A 63 -3.57 -4.49 -7.03
CA VAL A 63 -4.99 -4.83 -6.86
C VAL A 63 -5.08 -5.85 -5.72
N THR A 64 -5.86 -5.53 -4.71
CA THR A 64 -5.95 -6.26 -3.45
C THR A 64 -7.39 -6.40 -3.01
N GLU A 65 -7.65 -7.37 -2.14
CA GLU A 65 -8.96 -7.62 -1.55
C GLU A 65 -8.82 -7.69 -0.03
N ASN A 66 -9.65 -6.93 0.70
CA ASN A 66 -9.69 -6.93 2.18
C ASN A 66 -8.31 -6.67 2.84
N ALA A 67 -7.44 -5.91 2.17
CA ALA A 67 -6.06 -5.70 2.58
C ALA A 67 -5.76 -4.27 3.02
N VAL A 68 -6.72 -3.35 2.90
CA VAL A 68 -6.60 -1.95 3.36
C VAL A 68 -6.19 -1.89 4.83
N GLY A 69 -5.17 -1.07 5.11
CA GLY A 69 -4.59 -0.90 6.43
C GLY A 69 -3.46 -1.87 6.77
N LYS A 70 -3.28 -2.95 6.00
CA LYS A 70 -2.21 -3.94 6.22
C LYS A 70 -0.88 -3.47 5.61
N LYS A 71 0.22 -3.87 6.24
CA LYS A 71 1.57 -3.78 5.67
C LYS A 71 1.83 -5.04 4.84
N VAL A 72 2.40 -4.87 3.66
CA VAL A 72 2.77 -5.96 2.76
C VAL A 72 4.17 -5.73 2.22
N THR A 73 4.87 -6.84 1.98
CA THR A 73 6.15 -6.89 1.26
C THR A 73 5.87 -7.52 -0.09
N LEU A 74 6.19 -6.82 -1.17
CA LEU A 74 6.07 -7.33 -2.52
C LEU A 74 7.46 -7.59 -3.09
N GLU A 75 7.66 -8.77 -3.63
CA GLU A 75 8.80 -9.10 -4.50
C GLU A 75 8.47 -8.62 -5.92
N ILE A 76 9.22 -7.63 -6.39
CA ILE A 76 9.06 -6.98 -7.69
C ILE A 76 9.82 -7.72 -8.79
N PHE A 77 10.97 -8.31 -8.46
CA PHE A 77 11.82 -9.01 -9.41
C PHE A 77 12.23 -10.37 -8.84
N ASP A 78 12.07 -11.41 -9.64
CA ASP A 78 12.47 -12.78 -9.30
C ASP A 78 13.98 -12.98 -9.41
N GLU A 79 14.65 -12.16 -10.23
CA GLU A 79 16.10 -12.16 -10.41
C GLU A 79 16.72 -10.77 -10.13
N PRO A 80 17.99 -10.74 -9.68
CA PRO A 80 18.73 -9.50 -9.50
C PRO A 80 19.01 -8.84 -10.88
N GLU A 81 18.07 -8.09 -11.42
CA GLU A 81 18.34 -7.19 -12.55
C GLU A 81 19.17 -6.00 -12.08
N ASP A 82 20.14 -5.55 -12.88
CA ASP A 82 21.01 -4.39 -12.57
C ASP A 82 20.24 -3.06 -12.33
N THR A 83 18.94 -3.05 -12.58
CA THR A 83 18.08 -1.87 -12.51
C THR A 83 17.19 -1.86 -11.27
N GLY A 84 17.59 -1.06 -10.27
CA GLY A 84 16.75 -0.78 -9.11
C GLY A 84 15.77 0.38 -9.33
N PHE A 85 14.88 0.60 -8.36
CA PHE A 85 14.01 1.78 -8.31
C PHE A 85 14.29 2.61 -7.06
N ILE A 86 13.70 3.80 -7.01
CA ILE A 86 13.65 4.65 -5.82
C ILE A 86 12.19 4.86 -5.44
N TYR A 87 11.85 4.47 -4.22
CA TYR A 87 10.54 4.64 -3.61
C TYR A 87 10.69 5.35 -2.26
N GLU A 88 9.90 6.40 -2.02
CA GLU A 88 9.94 7.19 -0.78
C GLU A 88 11.37 7.59 -0.33
N GLY A 89 12.24 7.89 -1.30
CA GLY A 89 13.62 8.31 -1.04
C GLY A 89 14.56 7.16 -0.62
N LYS A 90 14.16 5.91 -0.79
CA LYS A 90 15.00 4.72 -0.58
C LYS A 90 15.24 4.02 -1.91
N TYR A 91 16.47 3.53 -2.10
CA TYR A 91 16.75 2.59 -3.18
C TYR A 91 16.12 1.25 -2.84
N ILE A 92 15.36 0.69 -3.77
CA ILE A 92 14.72 -0.61 -3.65
C ILE A 92 15.25 -1.55 -4.73
N TYR A 93 15.48 -2.79 -4.32
CA TYR A 93 16.02 -3.84 -5.15
C TYR A 93 15.34 -5.16 -4.79
N GLY A 94 14.59 -5.74 -5.72
CA GLY A 94 13.85 -6.98 -5.51
C GLY A 94 12.61 -6.84 -4.63
N LYS A 95 12.66 -6.17 -3.47
CA LYS A 95 11.54 -6.07 -2.53
C LYS A 95 11.13 -4.64 -2.21
N ILE A 96 9.84 -4.44 -1.99
CA ILE A 96 9.26 -3.18 -1.53
C ILE A 96 8.27 -3.44 -0.39
N ASP A 97 8.38 -2.62 0.67
CA ASP A 97 7.44 -2.63 1.79
C ASP A 97 6.55 -1.40 1.73
N PHE A 98 5.24 -1.60 1.86
CA PHE A 98 4.29 -0.50 1.89
C PHE A 98 3.01 -0.87 2.66
N LYS A 99 2.23 0.15 3.02
CA LYS A 99 0.90 -0.01 3.61
C LYS A 99 -0.16 0.12 2.52
N ILE A 100 -1.08 -0.83 2.44
CA ILE A 100 -2.20 -0.76 1.50
C ILE A 100 -3.19 0.28 2.00
N GLN A 101 -3.46 1.29 1.18
CA GLN A 101 -4.38 2.38 1.52
C GLN A 101 -5.73 2.22 0.83
N GLN A 102 -5.76 1.54 -0.31
CA GLN A 102 -6.95 1.31 -1.14
C GLN A 102 -6.84 -0.05 -1.81
N ASP A 103 -7.98 -0.67 -2.12
CA ASP A 103 -8.01 -1.99 -2.79
C ASP A 103 -7.26 -1.96 -4.12
N LYS A 104 -7.38 -0.86 -4.88
CA LYS A 104 -6.52 -0.55 -6.03
C LYS A 104 -5.67 0.68 -5.72
N GLN A 105 -4.35 0.54 -5.70
CA GLN A 105 -3.44 1.64 -5.42
C GLN A 105 -2.28 1.70 -6.42
N LYS A 106 -1.76 2.91 -6.64
CA LYS A 106 -0.60 3.16 -7.49
C LYS A 106 0.55 3.71 -6.67
N LEU A 107 1.72 3.09 -6.78
CA LEU A 107 2.96 3.52 -6.14
C LEU A 107 3.89 4.10 -7.21
N LYS A 108 4.32 5.35 -7.03
CA LYS A 108 5.26 5.99 -7.95
C LYS A 108 6.68 5.52 -7.65
N LEU A 109 7.31 4.85 -8.62
CA LEU A 109 8.68 4.36 -8.55
C LEU A 109 9.56 5.17 -9.48
N TYR A 110 10.57 5.85 -8.95
CA TYR A 110 11.55 6.53 -9.78
C TYR A 110 12.57 5.51 -10.30
N ILE A 111 12.89 5.59 -11.60
CA ILE A 111 13.88 4.71 -12.21
C ILE A 111 15.27 5.12 -11.70
N TYR A 112 16.07 4.14 -11.28
CA TYR A 112 17.46 4.41 -10.88
C TYR A 112 18.24 4.94 -12.08
N ASP A 113 19.09 5.94 -11.83
CA ASP A 113 19.93 6.56 -12.85
C ASP A 113 21.34 6.65 -12.28
N GLU A 114 22.26 5.88 -12.83
CA GLU A 114 23.65 5.86 -12.39
C GLU A 114 24.33 7.21 -12.60
N LYS A 115 23.90 8.04 -13.56
CA LYS A 115 24.46 9.38 -13.78
C LYS A 115 24.02 10.37 -12.70
N ASN A 116 22.91 10.10 -12.01
CA ASN A 116 22.40 10.92 -10.92
C ASN A 116 23.13 10.67 -9.59
N ARG A 117 23.85 11.68 -9.09
CA ARG A 117 24.62 11.62 -7.82
C ARG A 117 23.75 11.21 -6.62
N LYS A 118 22.51 11.71 -6.54
CA LYS A 118 21.59 11.38 -5.44
C LYS A 118 21.20 9.91 -5.48
N HIS A 119 20.91 9.38 -6.67
CA HIS A 119 20.53 7.98 -6.86
C HIS A 119 21.66 7.04 -6.44
N ARG A 120 22.90 7.33 -6.88
CA ARG A 120 24.10 6.58 -6.44
C ARG A 120 24.26 6.58 -4.92
N HIS A 121 24.04 7.72 -4.27
CA HIS A 121 24.11 7.80 -2.81
C HIS A 121 23.04 6.94 -2.12
N LEU A 122 21.80 6.94 -2.64
CA LEU A 122 20.73 6.09 -2.11
C LEU A 122 21.05 4.60 -2.29
N LYS A 123 21.59 4.18 -3.45
CA LYS A 123 22.02 2.80 -3.70
C LYS A 123 23.11 2.36 -2.70
N LYS A 124 24.14 3.19 -2.50
CA LYS A 124 25.21 2.93 -1.52
C LYS A 124 24.76 2.87 -0.06
N LYS A 125 23.60 3.45 0.28
CA LYS A 125 23.06 3.42 1.65
C LYS A 125 22.22 2.15 1.91
N ALA A 126 21.71 1.55 0.85
CA ALA A 126 20.86 0.36 0.92
C ALA A 126 21.65 -0.96 0.85
N LEU A 127 22.87 -0.91 0.29
CA LEU A 127 23.85 -2.00 0.24
C LEU A 127 24.90 -1.81 1.33
#